data_AF-A0A2T2ZHU4-F1
#
_entry.id   AF-A0A2T2ZHU4-F1
#
_cell.length_a   1.000
_cell.length_b   1.000
_cell.length_c   1.000
_cell.angle_alpha   90.00
_cell.angle_beta   90.00
_cell.angle_gamma   90.00
#
_symmetry.space_group_name_H-M   'P 1'
#
loop_
_entity.id
_entity.type
_entity.pdbx_description
1 polymer ?
#
loop_
_entity_poly.entity_id
_entity_poly.type
_entity_poly.pdbx_seq_one_letter_code
_entity_poly.pdbx_strand_id
1 'polypeptide(L)'
;MTDASPGPAGPHALPESTPTAPARDRRPRRLGKVRQVVVSVMLAVMTAMVPLAFAPAMPASAAVAKPGVENAPARAAVTDLVGDHPWSVALPADFAAEAGYRPVVENGILVDPDGDCSSPIQLPAEFTEACKAHDLGYDMLRYAEQRQQPLQPWARQAIDATLQRRMHAACDTRADTAARARCDVLATVATTGVDLNSRRQNYATPDPEFLFGAQLSGERLSDQLLHFGGPAAIGAVSAAIVGIVAWRRLRPARLAAPNAVAEAGAAG
;
A
#
# COMPACT_ATOMS: atom_id res chain seq x y z
N MET A 1 -98.88 13.43 -16.18
CA MET A 1 -97.71 12.55 -16.41
C MET A 1 -97.34 12.00 -15.03
N THR A 2 -97.98 10.94 -14.52
CA THR A 2 -97.66 9.48 -14.70
C THR A 2 -96.19 9.18 -14.36
N ASP A 3 -95.73 8.20 -13.60
CA ASP A 3 -96.24 7.01 -12.86
C ASP A 3 -95.03 6.60 -11.96
N ALA A 4 -95.17 6.26 -10.68
CA ALA A 4 -95.30 4.91 -10.11
C ALA A 4 -94.26 3.82 -10.53
N SER A 5 -93.58 3.28 -9.49
CA SER A 5 -93.28 1.84 -9.28
C SER A 5 -91.93 1.21 -9.79
N PRO A 6 -91.53 -0.01 -9.33
CA PRO A 6 -90.30 -0.28 -8.56
C PRO A 6 -89.30 -1.24 -9.26
N GLY A 7 -88.19 -1.58 -8.55
CA GLY A 7 -86.97 -2.27 -9.06
C GLY A 7 -87.13 -3.67 -9.70
N PRO A 8 -86.03 -4.29 -10.22
CA PRO A 8 -85.35 -5.33 -9.43
C PRO A 8 -83.84 -5.59 -9.75
N ALA A 9 -83.24 -6.44 -8.90
CA ALA A 9 -82.21 -7.47 -9.17
C ALA A 9 -80.90 -7.14 -9.93
N GLY A 10 -79.75 -7.40 -9.27
CA GLY A 10 -78.49 -7.75 -9.95
C GLY A 10 -78.54 -9.19 -10.52
N PRO A 11 -77.41 -9.85 -10.86
CA PRO A 11 -76.03 -9.39 -10.98
C PRO A 11 -75.41 -9.74 -12.37
N HIS A 12 -74.49 -8.93 -12.88
CA HIS A 12 -73.47 -9.43 -13.81
C HIS A 12 -72.12 -8.89 -13.41
N ALA A 13 -71.40 -9.74 -12.68
CA ALA A 13 -69.98 -9.61 -12.43
C ALA A 13 -69.25 -9.55 -13.77
N LEU A 14 -68.66 -8.39 -14.07
CA LEU A 14 -67.64 -8.25 -15.10
C LEU A 14 -66.38 -8.98 -14.61
N PRO A 15 -65.68 -9.73 -15.48
CA PRO A 15 -64.49 -10.46 -15.07
C PRO A 15 -63.44 -9.47 -14.56
N GLU A 16 -63.02 -9.72 -13.32
CA GLU A 16 -61.89 -9.11 -12.64
C GLU A 16 -60.66 -9.22 -13.55
N SER A 17 -60.28 -8.09 -14.16
CA SER A 17 -59.04 -7.96 -14.91
C SER A 17 -57.89 -8.13 -13.93
N THR A 18 -57.32 -9.33 -13.90
CA THR A 18 -56.13 -9.68 -13.13
C THR A 18 -55.07 -8.58 -13.27
N PRO A 19 -54.60 -7.95 -12.18
CA PRO A 19 -53.45 -7.07 -12.26
C PRO A 19 -52.28 -7.90 -12.76
N THR A 20 -51.82 -7.63 -13.97
CA THR A 20 -50.57 -8.18 -14.48
C THR A 20 -49.48 -7.69 -13.53
N ALA A 21 -48.97 -8.59 -12.69
CA ALA A 21 -47.88 -8.30 -11.80
C ALA A 21 -46.73 -7.69 -12.63
N PRO A 22 -46.17 -6.52 -12.24
CA PRO A 22 -45.03 -5.98 -12.96
C PRO A 22 -43.94 -7.04 -12.95
N ALA A 23 -43.47 -7.40 -14.14
CA ALA A 23 -42.35 -8.30 -14.32
C ALA A 23 -41.23 -7.85 -13.39
N ARG A 24 -40.89 -8.67 -12.39
CA ARG A 24 -39.76 -8.41 -11.50
C ARG A 24 -38.54 -8.16 -12.38
N ASP A 25 -38.11 -6.90 -12.40
CA ASP A 25 -36.97 -6.41 -13.15
C ASP A 25 -35.75 -7.24 -12.72
N ARG A 26 -35.42 -8.29 -13.48
CA ARG A 26 -34.23 -9.12 -13.28
C ARG A 26 -33.02 -8.33 -13.79
N ARG A 27 -32.79 -7.14 -13.24
CA ARG A 27 -31.51 -6.44 -13.40
C ARG A 27 -30.40 -7.31 -12.82
N PRO A 28 -29.24 -7.38 -13.49
CA PRO A 28 -28.52 -8.62 -13.59
C PRO A 28 -27.68 -8.86 -12.34
N ARG A 29 -27.92 -10.01 -11.68
CA ARG A 29 -27.02 -10.68 -10.71
C ARG A 29 -25.55 -10.75 -11.18
N ARG A 30 -25.27 -10.51 -12.46
CA ARG A 30 -23.92 -10.45 -13.04
C ARG A 30 -23.12 -9.22 -12.62
N LEU A 31 -23.74 -8.04 -12.43
CA LEU A 31 -23.00 -6.82 -12.06
C LEU A 31 -22.44 -6.90 -10.64
N GLY A 32 -23.21 -7.49 -9.71
CA GLY A 32 -22.75 -7.79 -8.35
C GLY A 32 -21.61 -8.80 -8.32
N LYS A 33 -21.64 -9.82 -9.20
CA LYS A 33 -20.57 -10.82 -9.32
C LYS A 33 -19.28 -10.24 -9.90
N VAL A 34 -19.37 -9.34 -10.89
CA VAL A 34 -18.19 -8.65 -11.43
C VAL A 34 -17.57 -7.73 -10.38
N ARG A 35 -18.39 -6.94 -9.65
CA ARG A 35 -17.90 -6.08 -8.56
C ARG A 35 -17.26 -6.89 -7.43
N GLN A 36 -17.82 -8.05 -7.12
CA GLN A 36 -17.30 -8.95 -6.08
C GLN A 36 -16.01 -9.65 -6.52
N VAL A 37 -15.89 -10.05 -7.79
CA VAL A 37 -14.63 -10.58 -8.36
C VAL A 37 -13.54 -9.51 -8.39
N VAL A 38 -13.85 -8.27 -8.77
CA VAL A 38 -12.86 -7.16 -8.76
C VAL A 38 -12.38 -6.87 -7.34
N VAL A 39 -13.28 -6.83 -6.35
CA VAL A 39 -12.91 -6.65 -4.93
C VAL A 39 -12.07 -7.82 -4.42
N SER A 40 -12.43 -9.07 -4.75
CA SER A 40 -11.65 -10.26 -4.39
C SER A 40 -10.26 -10.29 -5.02
N VAL A 41 -10.13 -9.85 -6.27
CA VAL A 41 -8.83 -9.78 -6.96
C VAL A 41 -7.96 -8.68 -6.36
N MET A 42 -8.52 -7.49 -6.07
CA MET A 42 -7.76 -6.44 -5.38
C MET A 42 -7.31 -6.87 -3.98
N LEU A 43 -8.17 -7.58 -3.23
CA LEU A 43 -7.80 -8.11 -1.92
C LEU A 43 -6.72 -9.20 -2.03
N ALA A 44 -6.82 -10.09 -3.03
CA ALA A 44 -5.82 -11.12 -3.28
C ALA A 44 -4.45 -10.55 -3.68
N VAL A 45 -4.43 -9.53 -4.54
CA VAL A 45 -3.21 -8.79 -4.93
C VAL A 45 -2.61 -8.08 -3.72
N MET A 46 -3.42 -7.38 -2.91
CA MET A 46 -2.97 -6.78 -1.66
C MET A 46 -2.34 -7.82 -0.72
N THR A 47 -2.99 -8.98 -0.51
CA THR A 47 -2.46 -10.04 0.36
C THR A 47 -1.21 -10.74 -0.18
N ALA A 48 -1.03 -10.78 -1.51
CA ALA A 48 0.15 -11.39 -2.14
C ALA A 48 1.36 -10.44 -2.17
N MET A 49 1.14 -9.11 -2.14
CA MET A 49 2.21 -8.10 -2.11
C MET A 49 2.77 -7.89 -0.69
N VAL A 50 1.96 -8.09 0.34
CA VAL A 50 2.39 -8.02 1.75
C VAL A 50 3.62 -8.90 2.04
N PRO A 51 3.66 -10.21 1.72
CA PRO A 51 4.82 -11.04 2.06
C PRO A 51 6.10 -10.64 1.32
N LEU A 52 6.05 -9.95 0.17
CA LEU A 52 7.25 -9.46 -0.51
C LEU A 52 7.87 -8.25 0.22
N ALA A 53 7.04 -7.44 0.89
CA ALA A 53 7.51 -6.34 1.74
C ALA A 53 8.11 -6.83 3.09
N PHE A 54 7.79 -8.06 3.49
CA PHE A 54 8.25 -8.68 4.75
C PHE A 54 9.25 -9.82 4.56
N ALA A 55 9.64 -10.14 3.32
CA ALA A 55 10.73 -11.07 3.08
C ALA A 55 12.03 -10.43 3.62
N PRO A 56 12.85 -11.16 4.42
CA PRO A 56 14.14 -10.64 4.85
C PRO A 56 14.93 -10.25 3.60
N ALA A 57 15.50 -9.04 3.59
CA ALA A 57 16.44 -8.67 2.54
C ALA A 57 17.55 -9.73 2.56
N MET A 58 17.79 -10.39 1.43
CA MET A 58 19.03 -11.16 1.31
C MET A 58 20.16 -10.15 1.48
N PRO A 59 21.04 -10.31 2.47
CA PRO A 59 22.01 -9.29 2.79
C PRO A 59 22.99 -9.18 1.62
N ALA A 60 22.83 -8.13 0.81
CA ALA A 60 23.94 -7.58 0.05
C ALA A 60 24.81 -6.83 1.07
N SER A 61 25.47 -7.56 1.96
CA SER A 61 26.26 -7.01 3.06
C SER A 61 25.46 -6.18 4.08
N ALA A 62 24.45 -6.78 4.73
CA ALA A 62 24.13 -6.33 6.08
C ALA A 62 25.35 -6.67 6.95
N ALA A 63 26.29 -5.72 7.04
CA ALA A 63 27.37 -5.79 8.01
C ALA A 63 26.68 -5.81 9.38
N VAL A 64 26.50 -7.00 9.94
CA VAL A 64 26.20 -7.16 11.36
C VAL A 64 27.20 -6.27 12.07
N ALA A 65 26.70 -5.23 12.74
CA ALA A 65 27.51 -4.23 13.39
C ALA A 65 28.62 -4.95 14.16
N LYS A 66 29.84 -4.92 13.61
CA LYS A 66 30.98 -5.55 14.27
C LYS A 66 31.20 -4.77 15.55
N PRO A 67 31.42 -5.41 16.70
CA PRO A 67 31.92 -4.72 17.87
C PRO A 67 33.18 -3.96 17.46
N GLY A 68 33.09 -2.64 17.46
CA GLY A 68 34.08 -1.76 16.84
C GLY A 68 33.84 -0.31 17.27
N VAL A 69 34.83 0.54 17.04
CA VAL A 69 34.72 1.97 17.33
C VAL A 69 33.89 2.62 16.22
N GLU A 70 32.77 3.25 16.59
CA GLU A 70 31.98 4.07 15.68
C GLU A 70 32.80 5.23 15.14
N ASN A 71 32.52 5.67 13.91
CA ASN A 71 33.14 6.88 13.37
C ASN A 71 32.74 8.10 14.22
N ALA A 72 33.67 8.61 15.03
CA ALA A 72 33.37 9.66 16.01
C ALA A 72 32.87 10.98 15.36
N PRO A 73 33.46 11.48 14.25
CA PRO A 73 32.91 12.62 13.53
C PRO A 73 31.48 12.40 13.04
N ALA A 74 31.19 11.25 12.41
CA ALA A 74 29.85 10.93 11.93
C ALA A 74 28.84 10.80 13.08
N ARG A 75 29.25 10.20 14.20
CA ARG A 75 28.43 10.10 15.42
C ARG A 75 28.04 11.47 15.95
N ALA A 76 29.01 12.40 16.02
CA ALA A 76 28.75 13.77 16.46
C ALA A 76 27.78 14.46 15.50
N ALA A 77 28.01 14.34 14.19
CA ALA A 77 27.15 14.92 13.18
C ALA A 77 25.69 14.39 13.26
N VAL A 78 25.49 13.07 13.38
CA VAL A 78 24.16 12.50 13.56
C VAL A 78 23.50 12.99 14.85
N THR A 79 24.25 13.09 15.95
CA THR A 79 23.74 13.59 17.22
C THR A 79 23.23 15.03 17.09
N ASP A 80 23.96 15.90 16.40
CA ASP A 80 23.55 17.28 16.18
C ASP A 80 22.36 17.38 15.19
N LEU A 81 22.36 16.58 14.13
CA LEU A 81 21.28 16.52 13.13
C LEU A 81 19.92 16.15 13.73
N VAL A 82 19.91 15.25 14.72
CA VAL A 82 18.69 14.76 15.39
C VAL A 82 18.37 15.52 16.68
N GLY A 83 19.28 16.40 17.12
CA GLY A 83 19.21 17.16 18.36
C GLY A 83 18.59 18.54 18.21
N ASP A 84 18.92 19.43 19.15
CA ASP A 84 18.28 20.74 19.31
C ASP A 84 18.82 21.83 18.36
N HIS A 85 20.01 21.63 17.80
CA HIS A 85 20.70 22.63 16.95
C HIS A 85 21.03 22.09 15.54
N PRO A 86 20.05 21.56 14.80
CA PRO A 86 20.28 20.88 13.52
C PRO A 86 20.81 21.78 12.40
N TRP A 87 20.89 23.10 12.59
CA TRP A 87 21.51 24.04 11.65
C TRP A 87 23.03 24.21 11.84
N SER A 88 23.60 23.76 12.96
CA SER A 88 24.99 24.00 13.35
C SER A 88 25.79 22.70 13.49
N VAL A 89 25.58 21.78 12.55
CA VAL A 89 26.23 20.46 12.55
C VAL A 89 27.66 20.57 12.05
N ALA A 90 28.61 20.07 12.84
CA ALA A 90 29.99 19.92 12.39
C ALA A 90 30.15 18.65 11.55
N LEU A 91 30.11 18.79 10.22
CA LEU A 91 30.35 17.67 9.31
C LEU A 91 31.84 17.36 9.17
N PRO A 92 32.22 16.10 8.87
CA PRO A 92 33.57 15.76 8.47
C PRO A 92 34.06 16.63 7.30
N ALA A 93 35.32 17.06 7.34
CA ALA A 93 35.86 18.03 6.38
C ALA A 93 35.86 17.53 4.92
N ASP A 94 35.95 16.21 4.75
CA ASP A 94 35.92 15.49 3.49
C ASP A 94 34.50 15.03 3.07
N PHE A 95 33.48 15.24 3.91
CA PHE A 95 32.11 14.79 3.63
C PHE A 95 31.62 15.28 2.26
N ALA A 96 31.79 16.57 1.95
CA ALA A 96 31.29 17.13 0.70
C ALA A 96 31.98 16.56 -0.55
N ALA A 97 33.26 16.18 -0.43
CA ALA A 97 33.97 15.56 -1.54
C ALA A 97 33.48 14.12 -1.79
N GLU A 98 33.17 13.38 -0.72
CA GLU A 98 32.67 12.01 -0.80
C GLU A 98 31.20 11.93 -1.19
N ALA A 99 30.37 12.82 -0.64
CA ALA A 99 28.94 12.88 -0.91
C ALA A 99 28.62 13.49 -2.29
N GLY A 100 29.54 14.30 -2.84
CA GLY A 100 29.36 14.97 -4.14
C GLY A 100 28.53 16.25 -4.09
N TYR A 101 28.09 16.67 -2.90
CA TYR A 101 27.32 17.89 -2.67
C TYR A 101 27.76 18.58 -1.37
N ARG A 102 27.35 19.85 -1.19
CA ARG A 102 27.55 20.58 0.07
C ARG A 102 26.19 20.75 0.76
N PRO A 103 26.01 20.22 1.98
CA PRO A 103 24.80 20.46 2.75
C PRO A 103 24.53 21.95 2.95
N VAL A 104 23.25 22.31 2.95
CA VAL A 104 22.79 23.70 3.10
C VAL A 104 21.80 23.78 4.27
N VAL A 105 21.65 24.97 4.85
CA VAL A 105 20.62 25.20 5.86
C VAL A 105 19.36 25.72 5.17
N GLU A 106 18.28 24.94 5.23
CA GLU A 106 16.92 25.33 4.84
C GLU A 106 16.10 25.45 6.12
N ASN A 107 15.28 26.49 6.25
CA ASN A 107 14.43 26.82 7.43
C ASN A 107 14.94 26.43 8.83
N GLY A 108 16.25 26.53 9.08
CA GLY A 108 16.86 26.22 10.38
C GLY A 108 17.24 24.75 10.58
N ILE A 109 17.29 23.93 9.53
CA ILE A 109 17.83 22.57 9.56
C ILE A 109 18.86 22.39 8.44
N LEU A 110 19.95 21.67 8.73
CA LEU A 110 20.92 21.27 7.71
C LEU A 110 20.35 20.11 6.89
N VAL A 111 20.46 20.20 5.57
CA VAL A 111 19.83 19.28 4.62
C VAL A 111 20.76 18.89 3.47
N ASP A 112 20.45 17.76 2.84
CA ASP A 112 20.90 17.47 1.48
C ASP A 112 20.09 18.33 0.49
N PRO A 113 20.69 19.30 -0.23
CA PRO A 113 19.96 20.16 -1.16
C PRO A 113 19.29 19.38 -2.29
N ASP A 114 19.85 18.22 -2.67
CA ASP A 114 19.41 17.38 -3.77
C ASP A 114 18.54 16.20 -3.30
N GLY A 115 18.33 16.08 -1.99
CA GLY A 115 17.50 15.04 -1.37
C GLY A 115 16.02 15.14 -1.72
N ASP A 116 15.32 14.02 -1.62
CA ASP A 116 13.89 13.95 -1.93
C ASP A 116 13.18 12.90 -1.10
N CYS A 117 11.87 13.03 -0.97
CA CYS A 117 11.05 12.03 -0.32
C CYS A 117 11.02 10.74 -1.16
N SER A 118 11.83 9.76 -0.77
CA SER A 118 11.81 8.39 -1.32
C SER A 118 10.51 7.66 -0.98
N SER A 119 9.42 8.06 -1.64
CA SER A 119 8.06 7.54 -1.48
C SER A 119 7.49 7.15 -2.84
N PRO A 120 6.75 6.02 -2.93
CA PRO A 120 6.11 5.60 -4.18
C PRO A 120 4.91 6.45 -4.59
N ILE A 121 4.48 7.34 -3.69
CA ILE A 121 3.44 8.31 -3.93
C ILE A 121 3.99 9.70 -3.64
N GLN A 122 3.53 10.69 -4.41
CA GLN A 122 3.78 12.10 -4.15
C GLN A 122 3.34 12.43 -2.72
N LEU A 123 4.29 12.88 -1.90
CA LEU A 123 4.02 13.35 -0.55
C LEU A 123 3.71 14.85 -0.56
N PRO A 124 3.04 15.36 0.49
CA PRO A 124 2.84 16.81 0.66
C PRO A 124 4.17 17.57 0.62
N ALA A 125 4.20 18.71 -0.07
CA ALA A 125 5.43 19.50 -0.28
C ALA A 125 6.03 20.01 1.04
N GLU A 126 5.21 20.18 2.08
CA GLU A 126 5.69 20.52 3.42
C GLU A 126 6.58 19.44 4.05
N PHE A 127 6.67 18.23 3.47
CA PHE A 127 7.57 17.17 3.94
C PHE A 127 8.95 17.20 3.30
N THR A 128 9.15 17.95 2.20
CA THR A 128 10.39 17.97 1.43
C THR A 128 11.61 18.23 2.30
N GLU A 129 11.54 19.23 3.18
CA GLU A 129 12.64 19.60 4.06
C GLU A 129 12.99 18.50 5.07
N ALA A 130 11.97 17.83 5.62
CA ALA A 130 12.15 16.71 6.53
C ALA A 130 12.82 15.51 5.83
N CYS A 131 12.43 15.24 4.57
CA CYS A 131 13.04 14.19 3.74
C CYS A 131 14.49 14.50 3.41
N LYS A 132 14.80 15.72 2.95
CA LYS A 132 16.18 16.13 2.67
C LYS A 132 17.11 16.04 3.89
N ALA A 133 16.60 16.37 5.08
CA ALA A 133 17.36 16.21 6.32
C ALA A 133 17.55 14.73 6.72
N HIS A 134 16.57 13.89 6.41
CA HIS A 134 16.64 12.44 6.61
C HIS A 134 17.69 11.80 5.69
N ASP A 135 17.71 12.20 4.41
CA ASP A 135 18.72 11.77 3.44
C ASP A 135 20.14 12.16 3.89
N LEU A 136 20.35 13.39 4.35
CA LEU A 136 21.64 13.80 4.94
C LEU A 136 22.05 12.92 6.13
N GLY A 137 21.10 12.57 6.99
CA GLY A 137 21.34 11.62 8.09
C GLY A 137 21.79 10.25 7.58
N TYR A 138 21.13 9.73 6.55
CA TYR A 138 21.48 8.46 5.91
C TYR A 138 22.83 8.50 5.21
N ASP A 139 23.19 9.61 4.59
CA ASP A 139 24.51 9.81 3.99
C ASP A 139 25.61 9.81 5.03
N MET A 140 25.34 10.31 6.23
CA MET A 140 26.29 10.20 7.34
C MET A 140 26.51 8.75 7.80
N LEU A 141 25.47 7.90 7.73
CA LEU A 141 25.61 6.46 7.98
C LEU A 141 26.49 5.82 6.91
N ARG A 142 26.25 6.14 5.63
CA ARG A 142 27.05 5.63 4.50
C ARG A 142 28.50 6.09 4.57
N TYR A 143 28.73 7.35 4.93
CA TYR A 143 30.06 7.92 5.15
C TYR A 143 30.85 7.13 6.21
N ALA A 144 30.20 6.74 7.31
CA ALA A 144 30.79 5.96 8.39
C ALA A 144 31.08 4.51 7.96
N GLU A 145 30.16 3.88 7.21
CA GLU A 145 30.31 2.53 6.64
C GLU A 145 31.50 2.44 5.66
N GLN A 146 31.62 3.42 4.76
CA GLN A 146 32.73 3.49 3.79
C GLN A 146 34.10 3.54 4.48
N ARG A 147 34.15 4.10 5.69
CA ARG A 147 35.35 4.15 6.56
C ARG A 147 35.56 2.92 7.42
N GLN A 148 34.73 1.88 7.24
CA GLN A 148 34.74 0.64 8.03
C GLN A 148 34.52 0.90 9.53
N GLN A 149 33.80 1.98 9.85
CA GLN A 149 33.49 2.42 11.22
C GLN A 149 31.99 2.75 11.32
N PRO A 150 31.10 1.80 10.98
CA PRO A 150 29.67 2.07 10.93
C PRO A 150 29.13 2.52 12.28
N LEU A 151 28.14 3.41 12.24
CA LEU A 151 27.37 3.74 13.43
C LEU A 151 26.48 2.55 13.81
N GLN A 152 26.24 2.39 15.10
CA GLN A 152 25.37 1.35 15.61
C GLN A 152 23.89 1.67 15.31
N PRO A 153 22.97 0.67 15.45
CA PRO A 153 21.55 0.82 15.13
C PRO A 153 20.82 2.05 15.68
N TRP A 154 21.29 2.61 16.81
CA TRP A 154 20.69 3.81 17.40
C TRP A 154 20.68 5.00 16.42
N ALA A 155 21.68 5.13 15.55
CA ALA A 155 21.82 6.27 14.67
C ALA A 155 20.70 6.33 13.64
N ARG A 156 20.46 5.21 12.94
CA ARG A 156 19.35 5.09 12.01
C ARG A 156 17.99 5.23 12.69
N GLN A 157 17.83 4.63 13.87
CA GLN A 157 16.60 4.78 14.68
C GLN A 157 16.33 6.24 15.04
N ALA A 158 17.35 7.00 15.44
CA ALA A 158 17.22 8.41 15.80
C ALA A 158 16.90 9.28 14.58
N ILE A 159 17.52 8.99 13.44
CA ILE A 159 17.25 9.67 12.16
C ILE A 159 15.78 9.43 11.74
N ASP A 160 15.33 8.18 11.72
CA ASP A 160 13.95 7.81 11.35
C ASP A 160 12.91 8.42 12.31
N ALA A 161 13.18 8.39 13.61
CA ALA A 161 12.31 9.03 14.60
C ALA A 161 12.25 10.55 14.42
N THR A 162 13.35 11.18 13.98
CA THR A 162 13.40 12.62 13.71
C THR A 162 12.63 13.00 12.46
N LEU A 163 12.72 12.19 11.39
CA LEU A 163 11.88 12.31 10.21
C LEU A 163 10.40 12.30 10.60
N GLN A 164 9.98 11.32 11.42
CA GLN A 164 8.60 11.23 11.90
C GLN A 164 8.17 12.50 12.64
N ARG A 165 8.97 12.96 13.61
CA ARG A 165 8.64 14.18 14.36
C ARG A 165 8.51 15.40 13.45
N ARG A 166 9.43 15.58 12.50
CA ARG A 166 9.43 16.73 11.57
C ARG A 166 8.25 16.68 10.60
N MET A 167 7.89 15.52 10.05
CA MET A 167 6.72 15.38 9.18
C MET A 167 5.42 15.70 9.92
N HIS A 168 5.26 15.22 11.16
CA HIS A 168 4.09 15.58 11.97
C HIS A 168 4.06 17.07 12.32
N ALA A 169 5.21 17.67 12.69
CA ALA A 169 5.29 19.10 12.95
C ALA A 169 4.96 19.95 11.71
N ALA A 170 5.33 19.50 10.51
CA ALA A 170 4.96 20.17 9.26
C ALA A 170 3.44 20.20 9.05
N CYS A 171 2.72 19.16 9.49
CA CYS A 171 1.27 19.12 9.42
C CYS A 171 0.57 20.16 10.31
N ASP A 172 1.18 20.55 11.44
CA ASP A 172 0.62 21.55 12.35
C ASP A 172 0.43 22.93 11.69
N THR A 173 1.17 23.21 10.62
CA THR A 173 1.04 24.45 9.84
C THR A 173 -0.31 24.59 9.12
N ARG A 174 -1.05 23.49 8.92
CA ARG A 174 -2.36 23.51 8.26
C ARG A 174 -3.42 24.03 9.22
N ALA A 175 -4.12 25.10 8.81
CA ALA A 175 -5.19 25.71 9.60
C ALA A 175 -6.47 24.86 9.65
N ASP A 176 -6.84 24.22 8.54
CA ASP A 176 -8.02 23.35 8.47
C ASP A 176 -7.78 22.02 9.18
N THR A 177 -8.63 21.69 10.14
CA THR A 177 -8.53 20.46 10.94
C THR A 177 -8.56 19.20 10.08
N ALA A 178 -9.41 19.17 9.04
CA ALA A 178 -9.50 18.00 8.18
C ALA A 178 -8.25 17.86 7.29
N ALA A 179 -7.67 18.96 6.82
CA ALA A 179 -6.43 18.98 6.06
C ALA A 179 -5.22 18.60 6.92
N ARG A 180 -5.18 19.03 8.18
CA ARG A 180 -4.17 18.60 9.17
C ARG A 180 -4.25 17.10 9.41
N ALA A 181 -5.44 16.59 9.74
CA ALA A 181 -5.64 15.15 9.95
C ALA A 181 -5.24 14.30 8.74
N ARG A 182 -5.54 14.76 7.52
CA ARG A 182 -5.07 14.09 6.28
C ARG A 182 -3.54 14.12 6.14
N CYS A 183 -2.91 15.22 6.50
CA CYS A 183 -1.45 15.34 6.51
C CYS A 183 -0.84 14.36 7.52
N ASP A 184 -1.36 14.29 8.75
CA ASP A 184 -0.88 13.39 9.78
C ASP A 184 -0.94 11.92 9.36
N VAL A 185 -2.03 11.53 8.69
CA VAL A 185 -2.16 10.17 8.14
C VAL A 185 -1.07 9.90 7.10
N LEU A 186 -0.77 10.84 6.21
CA LEU A 186 0.30 10.69 5.22
C LEU A 186 1.68 10.64 5.88
N ALA A 187 1.95 11.46 6.90
CA ALA A 187 3.17 11.40 7.69
C ALA A 187 3.35 10.02 8.33
N THR A 188 2.31 9.51 9.01
CA THR A 188 2.33 8.18 9.64
C THR A 188 2.57 7.07 8.63
N VAL A 189 1.91 7.10 7.46
CA VAL A 189 2.11 6.07 6.42
C VAL A 189 3.53 6.09 5.89
N ALA A 190 4.06 7.27 5.57
CA ALA A 190 5.42 7.42 5.06
C ALA A 190 6.45 6.92 6.07
N THR A 191 6.35 7.35 7.34
CA THR A 191 7.33 6.99 8.38
C THR A 191 7.23 5.53 8.80
N THR A 192 6.03 4.94 8.76
CA THR A 192 5.85 3.49 8.96
C THR A 192 6.54 2.70 7.86
N GLY A 193 6.47 3.15 6.60
CA GLY A 193 7.20 2.53 5.49
C GLY A 193 8.71 2.53 5.73
N VAL A 194 9.26 3.67 6.14
CA VAL A 194 10.69 3.81 6.48
C VAL A 194 11.07 2.92 7.66
N ASP A 195 10.32 2.96 8.78
CA ASP A 195 10.60 2.16 9.97
C ASP A 195 10.52 0.64 9.70
N LEU A 196 9.53 0.18 8.93
CA LEU A 196 9.45 -1.22 8.51
C LEU A 196 10.65 -1.61 7.65
N ASN A 197 11.07 -0.74 6.72
CA ASN A 197 12.27 -0.99 5.92
C ASN A 197 13.52 -1.05 6.79
N SER A 198 13.70 -0.10 7.70
CA SER A 198 14.81 -0.05 8.63
C SER A 198 14.86 -1.29 9.51
N ARG A 199 13.73 -1.76 10.04
CA ARG A 199 13.64 -3.04 10.78
C ARG A 199 14.05 -4.23 9.93
N ARG A 200 13.57 -4.29 8.68
CA ARG A 200 13.91 -5.36 7.72
C ARG A 200 15.41 -5.41 7.45
N GLN A 201 16.07 -4.26 7.47
CA GLN A 201 17.51 -4.09 7.33
C GLN A 201 18.26 -4.07 8.68
N ASN A 202 17.62 -4.49 9.78
CA ASN A 202 18.17 -4.52 11.14
C ASN A 202 18.80 -3.17 11.60
N TYR A 203 18.25 -2.07 11.09
CA TYR A 203 18.74 -0.69 11.28
C TYR A 203 20.21 -0.48 10.90
N ALA A 204 20.75 -1.31 10.01
CA ALA A 204 22.08 -1.12 9.43
C ALA A 204 22.14 0.12 8.52
N THR A 205 23.32 0.45 7.99
CA THR A 205 23.47 1.46 6.94
C THR A 205 22.49 1.18 5.79
N PRO A 206 21.74 2.17 5.28
CA PRO A 206 20.72 1.95 4.27
C PRO A 206 21.34 1.63 2.90
N ASP A 207 21.12 0.39 2.45
CA ASP A 207 21.52 -0.09 1.13
C ASP A 207 20.49 0.26 0.06
N PRO A 208 20.91 0.63 -1.17
CA PRO A 208 20.01 0.72 -2.30
C PRO A 208 19.38 -0.65 -2.58
N GLU A 209 18.05 -0.71 -2.64
CA GLU A 209 17.35 -1.96 -2.91
C GLU A 209 17.23 -2.17 -4.40
N PHE A 210 17.63 -3.34 -4.88
CA PHE A 210 17.49 -3.73 -6.27
C PHE A 210 16.50 -4.88 -6.39
N LEU A 211 15.48 -4.73 -7.24
CA LEU A 211 14.60 -5.80 -7.66
C LEU A 211 14.92 -6.13 -9.13
N PHE A 212 15.42 -7.34 -9.39
CA PHE A 212 15.84 -7.79 -10.73
C PHE A 212 16.84 -6.84 -11.43
N GLY A 213 17.79 -6.28 -10.68
CA GLY A 213 18.82 -5.38 -11.21
C GLY A 213 18.36 -3.94 -11.45
N ALA A 214 17.10 -3.59 -11.12
CA ALA A 214 16.61 -2.22 -11.11
C ALA A 214 16.54 -1.70 -9.66
N GLN A 215 17.13 -0.53 -9.41
CA GLN A 215 16.99 0.14 -8.12
C GLN A 215 15.52 0.50 -7.88
N LEU A 216 14.96 0.04 -6.78
CA LEU A 216 13.65 0.48 -6.30
C LEU A 216 13.80 1.92 -5.81
N SER A 217 13.42 2.86 -6.67
CA SER A 217 13.27 4.27 -6.31
C SER A 217 11.77 4.62 -6.38
N GLY A 218 11.30 5.39 -5.40
CA GLY A 218 9.89 5.79 -5.27
C GLY A 218 9.32 6.40 -6.56
N GLU A 219 10.14 7.11 -7.32
CA GLU A 219 9.75 7.76 -8.58
C GLU A 219 9.28 6.80 -9.67
N ARG A 220 9.70 5.52 -9.64
CA ARG A 220 9.43 4.53 -10.71
C ARG A 220 8.65 3.31 -10.24
N LEU A 221 8.13 3.32 -9.01
CA LEU A 221 7.48 2.12 -8.46
C LEU A 221 6.26 1.70 -9.30
N SER A 222 5.49 2.64 -9.84
CA SER A 222 4.36 2.37 -10.74
C SER A 222 4.78 1.60 -12.00
N ASP A 223 5.85 2.03 -12.67
CA ASP A 223 6.38 1.39 -13.87
C ASP A 223 7.00 0.02 -13.55
N GLN A 224 7.71 -0.08 -12.42
CA GLN A 224 8.33 -1.32 -11.95
C GLN A 224 7.28 -2.37 -11.54
N LEU A 225 6.19 -1.97 -10.89
CA LEU A 225 5.07 -2.84 -10.55
C LEU A 225 4.37 -3.38 -11.81
N LEU A 226 4.23 -2.57 -12.85
CA LEU A 226 3.66 -3.02 -14.13
C LEU A 226 4.60 -3.98 -14.86
N HIS A 227 5.90 -3.72 -14.85
CA HIS A 227 6.89 -4.56 -15.53
C HIS A 227 7.08 -5.93 -14.86
N PHE A 228 7.13 -5.98 -13.53
CA PHE A 228 7.42 -7.22 -12.79
C PHE A 228 6.17 -7.89 -12.19
N GLY A 229 5.11 -7.13 -11.87
CA GLY A 229 3.85 -7.68 -11.38
C GLY A 229 2.95 -8.25 -12.47
N GLY A 230 3.07 -7.75 -13.71
CA GLY A 230 2.31 -8.21 -14.87
C GLY A 230 2.45 -9.73 -15.14
N PRO A 231 3.67 -10.28 -15.28
CA PRO A 231 3.86 -11.70 -15.56
C PRO A 231 3.37 -12.63 -14.45
N ALA A 232 3.57 -12.26 -13.17
CA ALA A 232 3.15 -13.06 -12.02
C ALA A 232 1.62 -13.10 -11.87
N ALA A 233 0.94 -11.97 -12.07
CA ALA A 233 -0.51 -11.88 -12.08
C ALA A 233 -1.13 -12.69 -13.23
N ILE A 234 -0.52 -12.65 -14.43
CA ILE A 234 -0.95 -13.44 -15.59
C ILE A 234 -0.78 -14.95 -15.33
N GLY A 235 0.33 -15.35 -14.68
CA GLY A 235 0.58 -16.76 -14.32
C GLY A 235 -0.46 -17.32 -13.34
N ALA A 236 -0.80 -16.57 -12.29
CA ALA A 236 -1.78 -16.98 -11.29
C ALA A 236 -3.21 -17.08 -11.86
N VAL A 237 -3.60 -16.14 -12.72
CA VAL A 237 -4.92 -16.16 -13.40
C VAL A 237 -5.01 -17.35 -14.35
N SER A 238 -3.95 -17.62 -15.12
CA SER A 238 -3.87 -18.77 -16.03
C SER A 238 -4.01 -20.10 -15.27
N ALA A 239 -3.30 -20.26 -14.15
CA ALA A 239 -3.36 -21.46 -13.33
C ALA A 239 -4.76 -21.67 -12.70
N ALA A 240 -5.41 -20.59 -12.23
CA ALA A 240 -6.76 -20.65 -11.69
C ALA A 240 -7.81 -21.04 -12.75
N ILE A 241 -7.69 -20.51 -13.98
CA ILE A 241 -8.58 -20.88 -15.09
C ILE A 241 -8.42 -22.37 -15.43
N VAL A 242 -7.17 -22.87 -15.55
CA VAL A 242 -6.89 -24.29 -15.81
C VAL A 242 -7.44 -25.18 -14.70
N GLY A 243 -7.24 -24.81 -13.43
CA GLY A 243 -7.77 -25.54 -12.27
C GLY A 243 -9.30 -25.61 -12.26
N ILE A 244 -10.00 -24.51 -12.57
CA ILE A 244 -11.47 -24.47 -12.67
C ILE A 244 -11.97 -25.34 -13.81
N VAL A 245 -11.32 -25.31 -14.97
CA VAL A 245 -11.68 -26.13 -16.14
C VAL A 245 -11.46 -27.62 -15.85
N ALA A 246 -10.33 -27.98 -15.26
CA ALA A 246 -10.03 -29.35 -14.86
C ALA A 246 -11.04 -29.87 -13.82
N TRP A 247 -11.35 -29.07 -12.80
CA TRP A 247 -12.33 -29.43 -11.77
C TRP A 247 -13.75 -29.63 -12.32
N ARG A 248 -14.16 -28.80 -13.28
CA ARG A 248 -15.47 -28.96 -13.96
C ARG A 248 -15.54 -30.23 -14.80
N ARG A 249 -14.43 -30.65 -15.42
CA ARG A 249 -14.34 -31.90 -16.19
C ARG A 249 -14.29 -33.13 -15.29
N LEU A 250 -13.71 -33.00 -14.10
CA LEU A 250 -13.54 -34.09 -13.14
C LEU A 250 -14.73 -34.27 -12.18
N ARG A 251 -15.68 -33.35 -12.14
CA ARG A 251 -16.92 -33.52 -11.36
C ARG A 251 -17.77 -34.63 -11.98
N PRO A 252 -17.98 -35.78 -11.31
CA PRO A 252 -18.91 -36.79 -11.79
C PRO A 252 -20.32 -36.20 -11.80
N ALA A 253 -21.08 -36.44 -12.87
CA ALA A 253 -22.49 -36.07 -12.95
C ALA A 253 -23.31 -36.90 -11.95
N ARG A 254 -23.24 -36.58 -10.66
CA ARG A 254 -24.22 -37.03 -9.67
C ARG A 254 -25.33 -36.01 -9.64
N LEU A 255 -26.40 -36.31 -10.38
CA LEU A 255 -27.82 -36.21 -10.00
C LEU A 255 -28.69 -36.27 -11.26
N ALA A 256 -29.02 -37.48 -11.69
CA ALA A 256 -30.29 -37.77 -12.34
C ALA A 256 -30.82 -39.06 -11.70
N ALA A 257 -31.79 -38.90 -10.80
CA ALA A 257 -32.56 -40.00 -10.25
C ALA A 257 -33.62 -40.45 -11.26
N PRO A 258 -34.11 -41.69 -11.14
CA PRO A 258 -35.51 -41.95 -11.41
C PRO A 258 -36.20 -42.60 -10.21
N ASN A 259 -37.09 -41.84 -9.56
CA ASN A 259 -38.28 -42.42 -8.94
C ASN A 259 -39.35 -42.48 -10.02
N ALA A 260 -39.71 -43.68 -10.45
CA ALA A 260 -40.89 -43.91 -11.29
C ALA A 260 -41.42 -45.32 -11.05
N VAL A 261 -42.32 -45.50 -10.07
CA VAL A 261 -43.49 -46.41 -10.16
C VAL A 261 -44.59 -45.93 -9.21
N ALA A 262 -45.54 -45.18 -9.77
CA ALA A 262 -46.96 -45.05 -9.45
C ALA A 262 -47.42 -43.94 -10.42
N GLU A 263 -48.29 -44.13 -11.40
CA GLU A 263 -49.46 -44.99 -11.50
C GLU A 263 -49.84 -44.95 -13.00
N ALA A 264 -49.95 -46.09 -13.67
CA ALA A 264 -50.63 -46.18 -14.96
C ALA A 264 -52.05 -46.66 -14.67
N GLY A 265 -53.02 -45.87 -15.11
CA GLY A 265 -54.44 -46.09 -14.85
C GLY A 265 -55.02 -47.36 -15.50
N ALA A 266 -56.24 -47.63 -15.05
CA ALA A 266 -57.19 -48.58 -15.55
C ALA A 266 -57.28 -48.69 -17.09
N ALA A 267 -57.37 -49.92 -17.59
CA ALA A 267 -58.37 -50.37 -18.56
C ALA A 267 -58.27 -51.90 -18.72
N GLY A 268 -59.30 -52.62 -18.25
CA GLY A 268 -59.45 -54.07 -18.30
C GLY A 268 -60.49 -54.53 -17.30
#